data_AF-A0A2G4IY01-F1
#
_entry.id   AF-A0A2G4IY01-F1
#
_cell.length_a   1.000
_cell.length_b   1.000
_cell.length_c   1.000
_cell.angle_alpha   90.00
_cell.angle_beta   90.00
_cell.angle_gamma   90.00
#
_symmetry.space_group_name_H-M   'P 1'
#
loop_
_entity.id
_entity.type
_entity.pdbx_description
1 polymer ?
#
loop_
_entity_poly.entity_id
_entity_poly.type
_entity_poly.pdbx_seq_one_letter_code
_entity_poly.pdbx_strand_id
1 'polypeptide(L)'
;MNTTLHQPARLFSAACLVGGWLVVMLLLGGLLGCSQTAVPPPRTRDQIFAERLNLPALYLTAKTHKQVVAPGSKGLFVDEATGEVCWRALACRAPNCPGRGASGEPYLFTENDLSYFAKPDNSVGFDPKRAKQQPKQVDLCPKCNEILDPATETPTQGVQHSQWVQAYVLPESLARSQSLDAELRRRVTFDRQHQMQTTPVKGPPE
;
A
#
# COMPACT_ATOMS: atom_id res chain seq x y z
N MET A 1 -12.51 80.31 4.91
CA MET A 1 -13.91 80.75 4.76
C MET A 1 -14.65 79.71 3.94
N ASN A 2 -15.40 78.82 4.60
CA ASN A 2 -16.72 78.42 4.14
C ASN A 2 -17.41 77.66 5.27
N THR A 3 -18.67 78.03 5.40
CA THR A 3 -19.55 77.93 6.57
C THR A 3 -20.40 76.66 6.47
N THR A 4 -21.18 76.39 7.52
CA THR A 4 -22.41 75.57 7.58
C THR A 4 -22.23 74.03 7.65
N LEU A 5 -23.01 73.27 8.41
CA LEU A 5 -24.17 73.53 9.27
C LEU A 5 -24.28 72.39 10.31
N HIS A 6 -24.65 72.73 11.54
CA HIS A 6 -25.12 71.78 12.55
C HIS A 6 -26.49 71.19 12.20
N GLN A 7 -26.69 69.91 12.51
CA GLN A 7 -28.01 69.34 12.77
C GLN A 7 -27.92 68.33 13.94
N PRO A 8 -28.70 68.50 15.01
CA PRO A 8 -28.84 67.52 16.08
C PRO A 8 -30.17 66.75 16.02
N ALA A 9 -30.22 65.67 16.81
CA ALA A 9 -31.37 64.80 17.12
C ALA A 9 -31.66 63.73 16.04
N ARG A 10 -32.00 62.48 16.37
CA ARG A 10 -32.88 62.03 17.46
C ARG A 10 -32.48 60.64 17.96
N LEU A 11 -32.45 60.49 19.29
CA LEU A 11 -32.46 59.21 19.98
C LEU A 11 -33.85 58.57 19.82
N PHE A 12 -33.94 57.50 19.03
CA PHE A 12 -35.10 56.60 19.07
C PHE A 12 -34.79 55.44 20.01
N SER A 13 -35.51 55.45 21.13
CA SER A 13 -35.60 54.34 22.08
C SER A 13 -36.37 53.19 21.42
N ALA A 14 -35.68 52.10 21.10
CA ALA A 14 -36.26 50.86 20.58
C ALA A 14 -36.02 49.70 21.55
N ALA A 15 -36.30 49.92 22.83
CA ALA A 15 -36.34 48.86 23.83
C ALA A 15 -37.79 48.37 23.97
N CYS A 16 -38.21 47.38 23.16
CA CYS A 16 -39.33 46.48 23.50
C CYS A 16 -39.64 45.33 22.50
N LEU A 17 -38.83 45.10 21.45
CA LEU A 17 -39.12 44.05 20.45
C LEU A 17 -37.99 43.01 20.26
N VAL A 18 -37.12 42.81 21.26
CA VAL A 18 -35.99 41.87 21.15
C VAL A 18 -36.26 40.51 21.83
N GLY A 19 -37.30 40.40 22.67
CA GLY A 19 -37.56 39.20 23.47
C GLY A 19 -38.25 38.04 22.74
N GLY A 20 -39.07 38.31 21.72
CA GLY A 20 -39.86 37.28 21.03
C GLY A 20 -39.12 36.51 19.94
N TRP A 21 -38.22 37.17 19.22
CA TRP A 21 -37.50 36.58 18.09
C TRP A 21 -36.39 35.60 18.50
N LEU A 22 -35.80 35.79 19.69
CA LEU A 22 -34.75 34.93 20.21
C LEU A 22 -35.27 33.53 20.60
N VAL A 23 -36.50 33.45 21.10
CA VAL A 23 -37.16 32.17 21.45
C VAL A 23 -37.59 31.39 20.19
N VAL A 24 -38.05 32.09 19.15
CA VAL A 24 -38.43 31.45 17.87
C VAL A 24 -37.19 30.93 17.11
N MET A 25 -36.07 31.68 17.10
CA MET A 25 -34.82 31.21 16.49
C MET A 25 -34.17 30.03 17.24
N LEU A 26 -34.30 29.96 18.57
CA LEU A 26 -33.84 28.81 19.37
C LEU A 26 -34.69 27.55 19.13
N LEU A 27 -35.99 27.68 18.88
CA LEU A 27 -36.87 26.55 18.57
C LEU A 27 -36.73 26.05 17.13
N LEU A 28 -36.44 26.92 16.15
CA LEU A 28 -36.17 26.49 14.76
C LEU A 28 -34.75 25.94 14.56
N GLY A 29 -33.76 26.38 15.34
CA GLY A 29 -32.39 25.85 15.29
C GLY A 29 -32.27 24.39 15.77
N GLY A 30 -33.20 23.91 16.60
CA GLY A 30 -33.23 22.53 17.10
C GLY A 30 -33.74 21.50 16.08
N LEU A 31 -34.47 21.92 15.04
CA LEU A 31 -35.02 21.02 14.02
C LEU A 31 -34.08 20.81 12.82
N LEU A 32 -33.00 21.58 12.71
CA LEU A 32 -31.91 21.37 11.74
C LEU A 32 -30.74 20.57 12.35
N GLY A 33 -30.87 20.16 13.62
CA GLY A 33 -29.87 19.39 14.34
C GLY A 33 -29.92 17.90 13.99
N CYS A 34 -28.80 17.40 13.47
CA CYS A 34 -28.49 15.99 13.30
C CYS A 34 -29.20 15.26 12.15
N SER A 35 -29.10 15.80 10.92
CA SER A 35 -28.85 14.88 9.80
C SER A 35 -27.51 14.20 10.09
N GLN A 36 -27.56 13.07 10.81
CA GLN A 36 -26.44 12.16 10.91
C GLN A 36 -26.05 11.85 9.46
N THR A 37 -25.01 12.53 8.95
CA THR A 37 -24.38 12.13 7.71
C THR A 37 -23.89 10.73 7.97
N ALA A 38 -24.69 9.75 7.55
CA ALA A 38 -24.43 8.35 7.76
C ALA A 38 -23.04 8.11 7.20
N VAL A 39 -22.09 7.86 8.10
CA VAL A 39 -20.72 7.55 7.70
C VAL A 39 -20.85 6.34 6.79
N PRO A 40 -20.41 6.43 5.51
CA PRO A 40 -20.56 5.32 4.60
C PRO A 40 -19.88 4.09 5.20
N PRO A 41 -20.43 2.89 5.01
CA PRO A 41 -19.84 1.68 5.56
C PRO A 41 -18.40 1.54 5.05
N PRO A 42 -17.47 1.04 5.89
CA PRO A 42 -16.11 0.81 5.46
C PRO A 42 -16.08 -0.17 4.29
N ARG A 43 -15.07 -0.02 3.41
CA ARG A 43 -14.81 -0.94 2.29
C ARG A 43 -14.80 -2.39 2.74
N THR A 44 -15.15 -3.29 1.83
CA THR A 44 -15.15 -4.73 2.12
C THR A 44 -13.74 -5.26 2.30
N ARG A 45 -13.61 -6.37 3.03
CA ARG A 45 -12.32 -7.07 3.19
C ARG A 45 -11.71 -7.41 1.83
N ASP A 46 -12.53 -7.88 0.90
CA ASP A 46 -12.09 -8.26 -0.45
C ASP A 46 -11.55 -7.06 -1.24
N GLN A 47 -12.19 -5.90 -1.16
CA GLN A 47 -11.69 -4.67 -1.78
C GLN A 47 -10.32 -4.26 -1.23
N ILE A 48 -10.16 -4.35 0.10
CA ILE A 48 -8.89 -4.01 0.77
C ILE A 48 -7.79 -5.00 0.37
N PHE A 49 -8.08 -6.30 0.32
CA PHE A 49 -7.11 -7.31 -0.10
C PHE A 49 -6.78 -7.22 -1.59
N ALA A 50 -7.77 -6.98 -2.46
CA ALA A 50 -7.56 -6.78 -3.88
C ALA A 50 -6.65 -5.58 -4.14
N GLU A 51 -6.84 -4.46 -3.42
CA GLU A 51 -5.92 -3.33 -3.53
C GLU A 51 -4.53 -3.67 -3.01
N ARG A 52 -4.42 -4.37 -1.87
CA ARG A 52 -3.13 -4.78 -1.31
C ARG A 52 -2.29 -5.62 -2.28
N LEU A 53 -2.92 -6.56 -2.97
CA LEU A 53 -2.27 -7.40 -3.98
C LEU A 53 -1.82 -6.60 -5.21
N ASN A 54 -2.52 -5.50 -5.53
CA ASN A 54 -2.27 -4.66 -6.69
C ASN A 54 -1.40 -3.42 -6.38
N LEU A 55 -0.89 -3.27 -5.15
CA LEU A 55 0.04 -2.18 -4.83
C LEU A 55 1.23 -2.19 -5.80
N PRO A 56 1.73 -1.02 -6.24
CA PRO A 56 2.90 -0.95 -7.12
C PRO A 56 4.08 -1.76 -6.54
N ALA A 57 4.74 -2.51 -7.39
CA ALA A 57 5.96 -3.24 -7.06
C ALA A 57 7.05 -2.93 -8.08
N LEU A 58 8.30 -2.97 -7.61
CA LEU A 58 9.46 -2.83 -8.47
C LEU A 58 9.81 -4.19 -9.09
N TYR A 59 10.07 -4.16 -10.39
CA TYR A 59 10.60 -5.27 -11.17
C TYR A 59 11.92 -4.86 -11.82
N LEU A 60 12.83 -5.81 -12.01
CA LEU A 60 14.04 -5.63 -12.82
C LEU A 60 13.97 -6.54 -14.04
N THR A 61 14.40 -6.04 -15.19
CA THR A 61 14.61 -6.87 -16.39
C THR A 61 15.80 -7.82 -16.18
N ALA A 62 15.66 -9.05 -16.67
CA ALA A 62 16.58 -10.14 -16.33
C ALA A 62 18.06 -9.89 -16.68
N LYS A 63 18.36 -9.19 -17.78
CA LYS A 63 19.74 -8.99 -18.27
C LYS A 63 20.24 -7.59 -17.99
N THR A 64 19.41 -6.58 -18.26
CA THR A 64 19.82 -5.17 -18.15
C THR A 64 19.61 -4.59 -16.77
N HIS A 65 18.87 -5.29 -15.89
CA HIS A 65 18.45 -4.79 -14.57
C HIS A 65 17.73 -3.44 -14.65
N LYS A 66 17.09 -3.15 -15.79
CA LYS A 66 16.25 -1.96 -15.96
C LYS A 66 15.08 -2.05 -14.99
N GLN A 67 14.85 -0.98 -14.25
CA GLN A 67 13.74 -0.86 -13.31
C GLN A 67 12.41 -0.64 -14.05
N VAL A 68 11.39 -1.40 -13.68
CA VAL A 68 10.03 -1.30 -14.19
C VAL A 68 9.06 -1.36 -13.02
N VAL A 69 8.13 -0.41 -12.93
CA VAL A 69 7.07 -0.40 -11.90
C VAL A 69 5.80 -0.97 -12.50
N ALA A 70 5.20 -1.95 -11.84
CA ALA A 70 3.96 -2.59 -12.27
C ALA A 70 3.11 -3.01 -11.05
N PRO A 71 1.81 -3.37 -11.21
CA PRO A 71 1.02 -3.92 -10.13
C PRO A 71 1.68 -5.16 -9.53
N GLY A 72 1.73 -5.29 -8.20
CA GLY A 72 2.37 -6.42 -7.52
C GLY A 72 1.75 -7.79 -7.82
N SER A 73 0.52 -7.81 -8.34
CA SER A 73 -0.21 -9.00 -8.79
C SER A 73 0.20 -9.46 -10.19
N LYS A 74 1.00 -8.67 -10.93
CA LYS A 74 1.29 -8.94 -12.35
C LYS A 74 2.08 -10.22 -12.59
N GLY A 75 2.76 -10.75 -11.57
CA GLY A 75 3.65 -11.90 -11.72
C GLY A 75 4.82 -11.60 -12.65
N LEU A 76 5.32 -12.60 -13.37
CA LEU A 76 6.34 -12.44 -14.41
C LEU A 76 5.69 -11.90 -15.69
N PHE A 77 6.35 -10.95 -16.36
CA PHE A 77 5.91 -10.41 -17.65
C PHE A 77 7.10 -10.02 -18.51
N VAL A 78 6.89 -9.73 -19.80
CA VAL A 78 7.94 -9.23 -20.69
C VAL A 78 7.86 -7.71 -20.76
N ASP A 79 8.97 -6.99 -20.52
CA ASP A 79 9.05 -5.55 -20.77
C ASP A 79 9.03 -5.29 -22.28
N GLU A 80 8.02 -4.57 -22.76
CA GLU A 80 7.80 -4.33 -24.19
C GLU A 80 8.98 -3.62 -24.86
N ALA A 81 9.69 -2.76 -24.12
CA ALA A 81 10.80 -1.99 -24.65
C ALA A 81 12.10 -2.80 -24.81
N THR A 82 12.36 -3.76 -23.93
CA THR A 82 13.60 -4.55 -23.93
C THR A 82 13.42 -5.98 -24.44
N GLY A 83 12.19 -6.49 -24.48
CA GLY A 83 11.91 -7.90 -24.76
C GLY A 83 12.44 -8.84 -23.67
N GLU A 84 12.78 -8.32 -22.48
CA GLU A 84 13.29 -9.11 -21.36
C GLU A 84 12.17 -9.50 -20.39
N VAL A 85 12.32 -10.65 -19.75
CA VAL A 85 11.45 -11.02 -18.63
C VAL A 85 11.75 -10.10 -17.44
N CYS A 86 10.69 -9.49 -16.90
CA CYS A 86 10.69 -8.73 -15.67
C CYS A 86 10.44 -9.65 -14.48
N TRP A 87 11.34 -9.58 -13.51
CA TRP A 87 11.29 -10.30 -12.24
C TRP A 87 11.07 -9.32 -11.11
N ARG A 88 10.33 -9.74 -10.08
CA ARG A 88 10.13 -8.88 -8.91
C ARG A 88 11.47 -8.60 -8.26
N ALA A 89 11.74 -7.32 -7.98
CA ALA A 89 13.00 -6.91 -7.37
C ALA A 89 13.09 -7.46 -5.94
N LEU A 90 14.23 -8.07 -5.65
CA LEU A 90 14.66 -8.44 -4.31
C LEU A 90 15.63 -7.38 -3.80
N ALA A 91 15.69 -7.23 -2.49
CA ALA A 91 16.57 -6.33 -1.78
C ALA A 91 17.39 -7.12 -0.77
N CYS A 92 18.71 -7.05 -0.89
CA CYS A 92 19.61 -7.53 0.15
C CYS A 92 19.81 -6.46 1.22
N ARG A 93 19.43 -6.79 2.45
CA ARG A 93 19.55 -5.93 3.63
C ARG A 93 20.68 -6.36 4.57
N ALA A 94 21.57 -7.25 4.12
CA ALA A 94 22.72 -7.64 4.90
C ALA A 94 23.54 -6.39 5.29
N PRO A 95 23.96 -6.25 6.55
CA PRO A 95 24.69 -5.06 7.01
C PRO A 95 25.94 -4.79 6.16
N ASN A 96 26.68 -5.85 5.82
CA ASN A 96 27.96 -5.79 5.11
C ASN A 96 27.84 -6.24 3.64
N CYS A 97 26.66 -6.08 3.01
CA CYS A 97 26.50 -6.44 1.59
C CYS A 97 27.44 -5.61 0.70
N PRO A 98 28.32 -6.21 -0.10
CA PRO A 98 29.21 -5.47 -1.01
C PRO A 98 28.47 -4.66 -2.08
N GLY A 99 27.22 -5.05 -2.40
CA GLY A 99 26.38 -4.36 -3.36
C GLY A 99 25.60 -3.17 -2.79
N ARG A 100 25.73 -2.87 -1.49
CA ARG A 100 25.01 -1.76 -0.86
C ARG A 100 25.40 -0.43 -1.50
N GLY A 101 24.41 0.44 -1.73
CA GLY A 101 24.62 1.78 -2.27
C GLY A 101 25.46 2.67 -1.34
N ALA A 102 26.10 3.69 -1.90
CA ALA A 102 26.96 4.61 -1.14
C ALA A 102 26.20 5.37 -0.03
N SER A 103 24.89 5.58 -0.19
CA SER A 103 24.03 6.21 0.82
C SER A 103 23.30 5.18 1.70
N GLY A 104 23.71 3.91 1.64
CA GLY A 104 23.23 2.84 2.50
C GLY A 104 22.02 2.07 1.94
N GLU A 105 21.58 2.37 0.72
CA GLU A 105 20.47 1.70 0.06
C GLU A 105 20.75 0.20 -0.13
N PRO A 106 19.74 -0.67 0.02
CA PRO A 106 19.94 -2.10 -0.20
C PRO A 106 20.35 -2.39 -1.64
N TYR A 107 21.16 -3.43 -1.82
CA TYR A 107 21.45 -3.96 -3.16
C TYR A 107 20.18 -4.57 -3.75
N LEU A 108 19.77 -4.11 -4.93
CA LEU A 108 18.62 -4.64 -5.64
C LEU A 108 19.06 -5.65 -6.70
N PHE A 109 18.37 -6.78 -6.78
CA PHE A 109 18.66 -7.84 -7.73
C PHE A 109 17.42 -8.69 -8.00
N THR A 110 17.54 -9.68 -8.89
CA THR A 110 16.50 -10.66 -9.19
C THR A 110 17.07 -12.09 -9.16
N GLU A 111 16.23 -13.04 -8.80
CA GLU A 111 16.51 -14.48 -8.94
C GLU A 111 15.99 -14.95 -10.29
N ASN A 112 16.82 -14.79 -11.32
CA ASN A 112 16.44 -15.13 -12.68
C ASN A 112 16.44 -16.66 -12.86
N ASP A 113 15.29 -17.31 -12.71
CA ASP A 113 15.14 -18.72 -13.09
C ASP A 113 15.16 -18.86 -14.62
N LEU A 114 16.19 -19.54 -15.11
CA LEU A 114 16.42 -19.76 -16.54
C LEU A 114 15.35 -20.64 -17.19
N SER A 115 14.48 -21.28 -16.42
CA SER A 115 13.31 -21.97 -16.96
C SER A 115 12.35 -21.01 -17.66
N TYR A 116 12.31 -19.74 -17.26
CA TYR A 116 11.47 -18.72 -17.87
C TYR A 116 12.19 -17.94 -18.99
N PHE A 117 11.45 -17.55 -20.02
CA PHE A 117 11.97 -16.74 -21.14
C PHE A 117 10.90 -15.87 -21.77
N ALA A 118 11.31 -14.81 -22.45
CA ALA A 118 10.43 -14.07 -23.35
C ALA A 118 10.25 -14.84 -24.66
N LYS A 119 8.99 -15.02 -25.06
CA LYS A 119 8.62 -15.54 -26.38
C LYS A 119 8.54 -14.39 -27.40
N PRO A 120 8.58 -14.69 -28.71
CA PRO A 120 8.43 -13.67 -29.76
C PRO A 120 7.10 -12.89 -29.73
N ASP A 121 6.06 -13.43 -29.08
CA ASP A 121 4.74 -12.82 -28.91
C ASP A 121 4.64 -11.93 -27.64
N ASN A 122 5.77 -11.58 -27.02
CA ASN A 122 5.86 -10.86 -25.74
C ASN A 122 5.20 -11.56 -24.54
N SER A 123 4.92 -12.86 -24.64
CA SER A 123 4.49 -13.66 -23.50
C SER A 123 5.67 -14.32 -22.78
N VAL A 124 5.47 -14.72 -21.53
CA VAL A 124 6.45 -15.52 -20.78
C VAL A 124 6.28 -16.99 -21.14
N GLY A 125 7.37 -17.64 -21.54
CA GLY A 125 7.48 -19.08 -21.75
C GLY A 125 8.14 -19.76 -20.56
N PHE A 126 7.96 -21.08 -20.47
CA PHE A 126 8.55 -21.94 -19.47
C PHE A 126 9.10 -23.21 -20.12
N ASP A 127 10.36 -23.54 -19.83
CA ASP A 127 11.00 -24.80 -20.22
C ASP A 127 11.83 -25.35 -19.04
N PRO A 128 11.37 -26.44 -18.39
CA PRO A 128 12.08 -27.02 -17.25
C PRO A 128 13.45 -27.60 -17.62
N LYS A 129 13.73 -27.86 -18.91
CA LYS A 129 15.06 -28.31 -19.34
C LYS A 129 16.11 -27.21 -19.21
N ARG A 130 15.70 -25.94 -19.32
CA ARG A 130 16.59 -24.78 -19.13
C ARG A 130 16.97 -24.58 -17.66
N ALA A 131 16.12 -24.99 -16.72
CA ALA A 131 16.44 -24.97 -15.28
C ALA A 131 17.73 -25.75 -14.96
N LYS A 132 17.99 -26.86 -15.66
CA LYS A 132 19.20 -27.68 -15.48
C LYS A 132 20.50 -26.97 -15.87
N GLN A 133 20.41 -25.89 -16.63
CA GLN A 133 21.54 -25.08 -17.05
C GLN A 133 21.87 -23.98 -16.02
N GLN A 134 21.00 -23.76 -15.04
CA GLN A 134 21.22 -22.76 -14.03
C GLN A 134 22.33 -23.24 -13.09
N PRO A 135 23.40 -22.46 -12.89
CA PRO A 135 24.34 -22.76 -11.83
C PRO A 135 23.55 -22.83 -10.52
N LYS A 136 23.89 -23.78 -9.64
CA LYS A 136 23.24 -23.91 -8.34
C LYS A 136 23.49 -22.63 -7.55
N GLN A 137 22.57 -21.67 -7.66
CA GLN A 137 22.57 -20.47 -6.86
C GLN A 137 22.07 -20.91 -5.49
N VAL A 138 22.85 -20.63 -4.46
CA VAL A 138 22.34 -20.64 -3.09
C VAL A 138 21.36 -19.47 -3.02
N ASP A 139 20.20 -19.65 -2.38
CA ASP A 139 19.12 -18.64 -2.23
C ASP A 139 19.61 -17.42 -1.41
N LEU A 140 20.56 -16.68 -1.99
CA LEU A 140 21.38 -15.65 -1.37
C LEU A 140 21.57 -14.51 -2.36
N CYS A 141 21.80 -13.32 -1.80
CA CYS A 141 22.23 -12.16 -2.55
C CYS A 141 23.49 -12.47 -3.37
N PRO A 142 23.51 -12.21 -4.70
CA PRO A 142 24.67 -12.48 -5.55
C PRO A 142 25.96 -11.82 -5.04
N LYS A 143 25.84 -10.60 -4.49
CA LYS A 143 26.99 -9.86 -3.94
C LYS A 143 27.48 -10.40 -2.61
N CYS A 144 26.59 -10.94 -1.78
CA CYS A 144 27.03 -11.64 -0.57
C CYS A 144 27.70 -12.96 -0.95
N ASN A 145 27.20 -13.67 -1.96
CA ASN A 145 27.78 -14.93 -2.42
C ASN A 145 29.21 -14.80 -3.00
N GLU A 146 29.64 -13.59 -3.35
CA GLU A 146 31.04 -13.30 -3.74
C GLU A 146 32.02 -13.32 -2.55
N ILE A 147 31.53 -13.10 -1.32
CA ILE A 147 32.36 -13.01 -0.10
C ILE A 147 32.09 -14.12 0.90
N LEU A 148 30.96 -14.81 0.77
CA LEU A 148 30.59 -15.93 1.62
C LEU A 148 31.16 -17.22 1.03
N ASP A 149 31.54 -18.14 1.92
CA ASP A 149 31.87 -19.53 1.55
C ASP A 149 30.78 -20.45 2.11
N PRO A 150 29.75 -20.80 1.30
CA PRO A 150 28.65 -21.64 1.74
C PRO A 150 29.08 -23.01 2.26
N ALA A 151 30.28 -23.50 1.89
CA ALA A 151 30.78 -24.79 2.37
C ALA A 151 31.21 -24.74 3.85
N THR A 152 31.48 -23.54 4.37
CA THR A 152 31.92 -23.32 5.76
C THR A 152 30.80 -22.80 6.66
N GLU A 153 29.65 -22.42 6.09
CA GLU A 153 28.52 -21.89 6.84
C GLU A 153 27.80 -22.99 7.63
N THR A 154 27.47 -22.66 8.87
CA THR A 154 26.53 -23.46 9.67
C THR A 154 25.10 -23.29 9.15
N PRO A 155 24.18 -24.26 9.38
CA PRO A 155 22.78 -24.11 8.99
C PRO A 155 22.12 -22.84 9.54
N THR A 156 22.46 -22.42 10.76
CA THR A 156 21.95 -21.20 11.38
C THR A 156 22.37 -19.94 10.63
N GLN A 157 23.62 -19.88 10.17
CA GLN A 157 24.11 -18.76 9.35
C GLN A 157 23.38 -18.71 8.00
N GLY A 158 23.19 -19.86 7.35
CA GLY A 158 22.42 -19.93 6.11
C GLY A 158 20.98 -19.41 6.27
N VAL A 159 20.29 -19.80 7.36
CA VAL A 159 18.95 -19.25 7.68
C VAL A 159 19.01 -17.74 7.91
N GLN A 160 19.98 -17.24 8.67
CA GLN A 160 20.14 -15.81 8.91
C GLN A 160 20.37 -15.04 7.60
N HIS A 161 21.18 -15.58 6.70
CA HIS A 161 21.48 -14.96 5.41
C HIS A 161 20.25 -14.91 4.51
N SER A 162 19.43 -15.97 4.49
CA SER A 162 18.17 -15.97 3.74
C SER A 162 17.19 -14.89 4.19
N GLN A 163 17.19 -14.53 5.49
CA GLN A 163 16.30 -13.49 6.04
C GLN A 163 16.67 -12.07 5.59
N TRP A 164 17.91 -11.86 5.14
CA TRP A 164 18.36 -10.57 4.62
C TRP A 164 17.87 -10.28 3.20
N VAL A 165 17.49 -11.30 2.45
CA VAL A 165 16.91 -11.15 1.11
C VAL A 165 15.39 -11.11 1.24
N GLN A 166 14.80 -9.99 0.82
CA GLN A 166 13.36 -9.78 0.87
C GLN A 166 12.89 -9.14 -0.42
N ALA A 167 11.61 -9.32 -0.77
CA ALA A 167 11.01 -8.53 -1.85
C ALA A 167 11.17 -7.03 -1.54
N TYR A 168 11.67 -6.27 -2.51
CA TYR A 168 11.74 -4.82 -2.38
C TYR A 168 10.32 -4.24 -2.37
N VAL A 169 10.06 -3.36 -1.41
CA VAL A 169 8.78 -2.65 -1.27
C VAL A 169 9.04 -1.19 -1.52
N LEU A 170 8.36 -0.64 -2.53
CA LEU A 170 8.41 0.78 -2.85
C LEU A 170 7.91 1.61 -1.65
N PRO A 171 8.53 2.77 -1.34
CA PRO A 171 8.12 3.61 -0.21
C PRO A 171 6.62 3.97 -0.22
N GLU A 172 6.07 4.31 -1.37
CA GLU A 172 4.65 4.63 -1.56
C GLU A 172 3.75 3.42 -1.30
N SER A 173 4.16 2.23 -1.72
CA SER A 173 3.43 0.99 -1.48
C SER A 173 3.47 0.59 -0.01
N LEU A 174 4.59 0.83 0.69
CA LEU A 174 4.68 0.64 2.13
C LEU A 174 3.71 1.57 2.87
N ALA A 175 3.72 2.86 2.54
CA ALA A 175 2.81 3.84 3.13
C ALA A 175 1.33 3.47 2.88
N ARG A 176 1.00 3.05 1.65
CA ARG A 176 -0.36 2.63 1.33
C ARG A 176 -0.75 1.34 2.04
N SER A 177 0.15 0.35 2.15
CA SER A 177 -0.12 -0.87 2.91
C SER A 177 -0.48 -0.58 4.37
N GLN A 178 0.21 0.35 5.02
CA GLN A 178 -0.10 0.76 6.41
C GLN A 178 -1.49 1.40 6.52
N SER A 179 -1.88 2.20 5.52
CA SER A 179 -3.22 2.77 5.42
C SER A 179 -4.28 1.67 5.25
N LEU A 180 -4.03 0.66 4.40
CA LEU A 180 -4.90 -0.50 4.22
C LEU A 180 -5.03 -1.33 5.50
N ASP A 181 -3.96 -1.47 6.30
CA ASP A 181 -4.02 -2.15 7.60
C ASP A 181 -4.91 -1.38 8.61
N ALA A 182 -4.90 -0.05 8.56
CA ALA A 182 -5.83 0.76 9.36
C ALA A 182 -7.28 0.62 8.89
N GLU A 183 -7.51 0.58 7.57
CA GLU A 183 -8.84 0.32 6.99
C GLU A 183 -9.37 -1.07 7.37
N LEU A 184 -8.54 -2.10 7.28
CA LEU A 184 -8.92 -3.46 7.64
C LEU A 184 -9.31 -3.57 9.11
N ARG A 185 -8.57 -2.90 10.01
CA ARG A 185 -8.92 -2.81 11.44
C ARG A 185 -10.28 -2.15 11.65
N ARG A 186 -10.56 -1.03 10.96
CA ARG A 186 -11.89 -0.37 11.02
C ARG A 186 -12.99 -1.31 10.53
N ARG A 187 -12.74 -2.05 9.44
CA ARG A 187 -13.69 -3.02 8.91
C ARG A 187 -13.99 -4.15 9.90
N VAL A 188 -12.97 -4.71 10.55
CA VAL A 188 -13.15 -5.75 11.58
C VAL A 188 -13.98 -5.23 12.76
N THR A 189 -13.74 -3.99 13.21
CA THR A 189 -14.56 -3.38 14.27
C THR A 189 -16.00 -3.20 13.83
N PHE A 190 -16.24 -2.73 12.61
CA PHE A 190 -17.57 -2.59 12.04
C PHE A 190 -18.30 -3.92 11.98
N ASP A 191 -17.67 -4.96 11.41
CA ASP A 191 -18.25 -6.30 11.31
C ASP A 191 -18.62 -6.85 12.69
N ARG A 192 -17.76 -6.67 13.71
CA ARG A 192 -18.05 -7.09 15.09
C ARG A 192 -19.27 -6.39 15.68
N GLN A 193 -19.42 -5.08 15.48
CA GLN A 193 -20.54 -4.30 16.01
C GLN A 193 -21.88 -4.70 15.36
N HIS A 194 -21.85 -5.08 14.08
CA HIS A 194 -23.05 -5.40 13.31
C HIS A 194 -23.39 -6.90 13.30
N GLN A 195 -22.41 -7.80 13.50
CA GLN A 195 -22.67 -9.23 13.68
C GLN A 195 -23.42 -9.54 14.98
N MET A 196 -23.28 -8.73 16.03
CA MET A 196 -24.12 -8.87 17.24
C MET A 196 -25.60 -8.58 16.98
N GLN A 197 -25.95 -8.00 15.83
CA GLN A 197 -27.34 -7.67 15.47
C GLN A 197 -28.00 -8.74 14.59
N THR A 198 -27.25 -9.65 13.96
CA THR A 198 -27.81 -10.75 13.20
C THR A 198 -28.17 -11.89 14.15
N THR A 199 -29.47 -12.01 14.43
CA THR A 199 -30.07 -13.05 15.28
C THR A 199 -29.60 -14.44 14.83
N PRO A 200 -29.33 -15.39 15.75
CA PRO A 200 -28.99 -16.76 15.36
C PRO A 200 -30.09 -17.32 14.46
N VAL A 201 -29.70 -17.74 13.26
CA VAL A 201 -30.57 -18.49 12.35
C VAL A 201 -30.97 -19.75 13.09
N LYS A 202 -32.22 -19.85 13.53
CA LYS A 202 -32.78 -21.12 14.03
C LYS A 202 -32.58 -22.13 12.90
N GLY A 203 -31.80 -23.16 13.18
CA GLY A 203 -31.62 -24.29 12.26
C GLY A 203 -32.98 -24.88 11.86
N PRO A 204 -33.06 -25.53 10.69
CA PRO A 204 -34.29 -26.18 10.27
C PRO A 204 -34.72 -27.21 11.32
N PRO A 205 -36.03 -27.32 11.62
CA PRO A 205 -36.52 -28.36 12.52
C PRO A 205 -36.23 -29.74 11.92
N GLU A 206 -35.72 -30.65 12.77
CA GLU A 206 -35.53 -32.08 12.47
C GLU A 206 -36.86 -32.80 12.23
#